data_AF-A0A1V5XS25-F1
#
_entry.id   AF-A0A1V5XS25-F1
#
_cell.length_a   1.000
_cell.length_b   1.000
_cell.length_c   1.000
_cell.angle_alpha   90.00
_cell.angle_beta   90.00
_cell.angle_gamma   90.00
#
_symmetry.space_group_name_H-M   'P 1'
#
loop_
_entity.id
_entity.type
_entity.pdbx_description
1 polymer ?
#
loop_
_entity_poly.entity_id
_entity_poly.type
_entity_poly.pdbx_seq_one_letter_code
_entity_poly.pdbx_strand_id
1 'polypeptide(L)'
;MTKQQQVLSIFAGMGLLLVLVSAIGLMLYGVYFKVNASGPVRVMARVLNLPAAKVGSQSVSYDRFLMTRDAVVMFINSEAGQEVGAYMPPEKELNDNILERLIRQAMIADLAKQKGIMVDDEQVNLVFEDVKSAAASSTTPDVGEYLWKNYGWQEADFKEEVLRPALLEQDLATAMAQESEGNQYALEEALANKRAEPDVVVYLKFE
;
A
#
# COMPACT_ATOMS: atom_id res chain seq x y z
N MET A 1 -25.21 -36.18 29.80
CA MET A 1 -25.03 -34.73 30.03
C MET A 1 -26.31 -34.20 30.65
N THR A 2 -26.26 -33.59 31.84
CA THR A 2 -27.48 -33.07 32.50
C THR A 2 -27.87 -31.72 31.88
N LYS A 3 -29.17 -31.34 31.92
CA LYS A 3 -29.64 -30.03 31.41
C LYS A 3 -28.83 -28.85 31.98
N GLN A 4 -28.39 -28.94 33.24
CA GLN A 4 -27.52 -27.94 33.87
C GLN A 4 -26.13 -27.85 33.22
N GLN A 5 -25.51 -28.98 32.83
CA GLN A 5 -24.22 -28.97 32.13
C GLN A 5 -24.32 -28.36 30.73
N GLN A 6 -25.44 -28.57 30.02
CA GLN A 6 -25.68 -27.93 28.72
C GLN A 6 -25.81 -26.41 28.86
N VAL A 7 -26.59 -25.93 29.81
CA VAL A 7 -26.74 -24.50 30.09
C VAL A 7 -25.41 -23.86 30.48
N LEU A 8 -24.62 -24.50 31.35
CA LEU A 8 -23.30 -23.99 31.74
C LEU A 8 -22.33 -23.92 30.55
N SER A 9 -22.33 -24.92 29.66
CA SER A 9 -21.50 -24.93 28.46
C SER A 9 -21.90 -23.85 27.44
N ILE A 10 -23.19 -23.53 27.33
CA ILE A 10 -23.68 -22.45 26.47
C ILE A 10 -23.24 -21.09 27.03
N PHE A 11 -23.37 -20.85 28.34
CA PHE A 11 -22.90 -19.61 28.95
C PHE A 11 -21.37 -19.47 28.88
N ALA A 12 -20.62 -20.54 29.09
CA ALA A 12 -19.17 -20.53 28.93
C ALA A 12 -18.75 -20.24 27.47
N GLY A 13 -19.42 -20.86 26.49
CA GLY A 13 -19.19 -20.60 25.07
C GLY A 13 -19.54 -19.16 24.66
N MET A 14 -20.65 -18.63 25.19
CA MET A 14 -21.08 -17.25 24.92
C MET A 14 -20.15 -16.22 25.57
N GLY A 15 -19.65 -16.51 26.79
CA GLY A 15 -18.62 -15.71 27.43
C GLY A 15 -17.32 -15.67 26.63
N LEU A 16 -16.84 -16.82 26.15
CA LEU A 16 -15.65 -16.90 25.30
C LEU A 16 -15.84 -16.12 24.00
N LEU A 17 -17.00 -16.25 23.34
CA LEU A 17 -17.32 -15.53 22.12
C LEU A 17 -17.34 -14.01 22.33
N LEU A 18 -17.89 -13.55 23.45
CA LEU A 18 -17.92 -12.13 23.79
C LEU A 18 -16.51 -11.57 24.03
N VAL A 19 -15.63 -12.32 24.70
CA VAL A 19 -14.22 -11.96 24.85
C VAL A 19 -13.51 -11.88 23.51
N LEU A 20 -13.74 -12.86 22.61
CA LEU A 20 -13.15 -12.86 21.26
C LEU A 20 -13.61 -11.67 20.43
N VAL A 21 -14.92 -11.38 20.40
CA VAL A 21 -15.47 -10.23 19.67
C VAL A 21 -14.92 -8.91 20.23
N SER A 22 -14.81 -8.80 21.56
CA SER A 22 -14.25 -7.60 22.20
C SER A 22 -12.77 -7.41 21.88
N ALA A 23 -11.99 -8.50 21.87
CA ALA A 23 -10.58 -8.49 21.47
C ALA A 23 -10.42 -8.06 20.00
N ILE A 24 -11.24 -8.60 19.09
CA ILE A 24 -11.26 -8.20 17.67
C ILE A 24 -11.63 -6.71 17.56
N GLY A 25 -12.66 -6.24 18.26
CA GLY A 25 -13.07 -4.84 18.25
C GLY A 25 -11.96 -3.89 18.72
N LEU A 26 -11.26 -4.22 19.81
CA LEU A 26 -10.12 -3.43 20.29
C LEU A 26 -8.94 -3.44 19.31
N MET A 27 -8.70 -4.56 18.63
CA MET A 27 -7.66 -4.65 17.62
C MET A 27 -8.00 -3.85 16.36
N LEU A 28 -9.24 -3.93 15.85
CA LEU A 28 -9.72 -3.10 14.74
C LEU A 28 -9.64 -1.62 15.09
N TYR A 29 -10.00 -1.24 16.32
CA TYR A 29 -9.83 0.13 16.79
C TYR A 29 -8.35 0.56 16.77
N GLY A 30 -7.43 -0.29 17.22
CA GLY A 30 -5.99 -0.03 17.15
C GLY A 30 -5.44 0.12 15.73
N VAL A 31 -5.99 -0.61 14.76
CA VAL A 31 -5.63 -0.51 13.33
C VAL A 31 -6.10 0.82 12.75
N TYR A 32 -7.40 1.14 12.89
CA TYR A 32 -8.01 2.27 12.19
C TYR A 32 -7.77 3.63 12.84
N PHE A 33 -7.53 3.67 14.15
CA PHE A 33 -7.38 4.93 14.90
C PHE A 33 -6.00 5.15 15.51
N LYS A 34 -5.18 4.10 15.69
CA LYS A 34 -3.86 4.24 16.33
C LYS A 34 -2.70 3.77 15.46
N VAL A 35 -2.96 3.33 14.24
CA VAL A 35 -1.96 2.81 13.29
C VAL A 35 -1.01 1.82 13.97
N ASN A 36 -1.57 0.91 14.77
CA ASN A 36 -0.75 0.03 15.60
C ASN A 36 0.00 -0.98 14.71
N ALA A 37 1.32 -0.88 14.69
CA ALA A 37 2.21 -1.73 13.91
C ALA A 37 2.75 -2.96 14.67
N SER A 38 2.16 -3.32 15.82
CA SER A 38 2.59 -4.48 16.62
C SER A 38 2.47 -5.81 15.85
N GLY A 39 3.35 -6.77 16.13
CA GLY A 39 3.44 -8.05 15.43
C GLY A 39 2.10 -8.80 15.28
N PRO A 40 1.28 -8.96 16.33
CA PRO A 40 -0.02 -9.61 16.23
C PRO A 40 -1.01 -8.87 15.31
N VAL A 41 -0.98 -7.53 15.32
CA VAL A 41 -1.85 -6.70 14.48
C VAL A 41 -1.46 -6.83 13.00
N ARG A 42 -0.16 -6.87 12.68
CA ARG A 42 0.34 -7.11 11.31
C ARG A 42 -0.09 -8.47 10.78
N VAL A 43 0.05 -9.53 11.58
CA VAL A 43 -0.36 -10.89 11.19
C VAL A 43 -1.86 -10.93 10.90
N MET A 44 -2.69 -10.36 11.79
CA MET A 44 -4.14 -10.32 11.53
C MET A 44 -4.48 -9.47 10.32
N ALA A 45 -3.84 -8.32 10.12
CA ALA A 45 -4.10 -7.45 8.98
C ALA A 45 -3.82 -8.16 7.65
N ARG A 46 -2.75 -8.95 7.59
CA ARG A 46 -2.39 -9.77 6.43
C ARG A 46 -3.38 -10.92 6.21
N VAL A 47 -3.77 -11.63 7.26
CA VAL A 47 -4.71 -12.76 7.17
C VAL A 47 -6.12 -12.29 6.78
N LEU A 48 -6.56 -11.16 7.32
CA LEU A 48 -7.89 -10.62 7.10
C LEU A 48 -7.97 -9.63 5.92
N ASN A 49 -6.86 -9.36 5.24
CA ASN A 49 -6.74 -8.38 4.16
C ASN A 49 -7.49 -7.07 4.49
N LEU A 50 -7.21 -6.50 5.66
CA LEU A 50 -7.94 -5.32 6.14
C LEU A 50 -7.71 -4.16 5.17
N PRO A 51 -8.77 -3.52 4.65
CA PRO A 51 -8.62 -2.41 3.72
C PRO A 51 -8.23 -1.12 4.45
N ALA A 52 -7.15 -0.50 4.03
CA ALA A 52 -6.80 0.88 4.41
C ALA A 52 -7.62 1.90 3.62
N ALA A 53 -7.85 1.61 2.33
CA ALA A 53 -8.74 2.36 1.45
C ALA A 53 -9.33 1.43 0.37
N LYS A 54 -10.42 1.89 -0.25
CA LYS A 54 -11.06 1.26 -1.39
C LYS A 54 -11.26 2.28 -2.50
N VAL A 55 -11.02 1.88 -3.74
CA VAL A 55 -11.15 2.70 -4.95
C VAL A 55 -11.79 1.82 -6.02
N GLY A 56 -13.10 1.93 -6.20
CA GLY A 56 -13.83 1.10 -7.17
C GLY A 56 -13.63 -0.40 -6.94
N SER A 57 -12.98 -1.06 -7.90
CA SER A 57 -12.65 -2.49 -7.83
C SER A 57 -11.31 -2.80 -7.16
N GLN A 58 -10.52 -1.77 -6.88
CA GLN A 58 -9.21 -1.86 -6.23
C GLN A 58 -9.31 -1.59 -4.72
N SER A 59 -8.40 -2.18 -3.96
CA SER A 59 -8.27 -1.89 -2.53
C SER A 59 -6.82 -1.74 -2.14
N VAL A 60 -6.55 -0.73 -1.32
CA VAL A 60 -5.27 -0.57 -0.64
C VAL A 60 -5.37 -1.35 0.67
N SER A 61 -4.57 -2.40 0.81
CA SER A 61 -4.53 -3.17 2.05
C SER A 61 -3.72 -2.44 3.13
N TYR A 62 -4.06 -2.69 4.39
CA TYR A 62 -3.34 -2.16 5.54
C TYR A 62 -1.91 -2.70 5.63
N ASP A 63 -1.68 -3.96 5.23
CA ASP A 63 -0.33 -4.53 5.17
C ASP A 63 0.55 -3.76 4.17
N ARG A 64 0.01 -3.43 2.98
CA ARG A 64 0.72 -2.62 1.98
C ARG A 64 1.05 -1.21 2.49
N PHE A 65 0.10 -0.60 3.21
CA PHE A 65 0.34 0.68 3.89
C PHE A 65 1.50 0.59 4.88
N LEU A 66 1.51 -0.42 5.75
CA LEU A 66 2.58 -0.61 6.74
C LEU A 66 3.93 -0.91 6.09
N MET A 67 3.97 -1.79 5.08
CA MET A 67 5.20 -2.11 4.34
C MET A 67 5.79 -0.86 3.67
N THR A 68 4.94 -0.04 3.06
CA THR A 68 5.35 1.23 2.45
C THR A 68 5.89 2.20 3.50
N ARG A 69 5.21 2.32 4.65
CA ARG A 69 5.66 3.17 5.76
C ARG A 69 7.02 2.74 6.27
N ASP A 70 7.21 1.45 6.50
CA ASP A 70 8.47 0.93 7.00
C ASP A 70 9.62 1.22 6.02
N ALA A 71 9.39 1.06 4.71
CA ALA A 71 10.39 1.36 3.69
C ALA A 71 10.76 2.85 3.62
N VAL A 72 9.77 3.75 3.70
CA VAL A 72 10.02 5.20 3.73
C VAL A 72 10.80 5.58 5.00
N VAL A 73 10.40 5.06 6.16
CA VAL A 73 11.08 5.31 7.43
C VAL A 73 12.51 4.78 7.39
N MET A 74 12.72 3.59 6.82
CA MET A 74 14.04 2.99 6.68
C MET A 74 14.93 3.83 5.78
N PHE A 75 14.40 4.30 4.64
CA PHE A 75 15.15 5.15 3.72
C PHE A 75 15.58 6.46 4.37
N ILE A 76 14.65 7.17 5.01
CA ILE A 76 14.96 8.44 5.69
C ILE A 76 16.07 8.26 6.74
N ASN A 77 16.09 7.13 7.45
CA ASN A 77 17.10 6.83 8.47
C ASN A 77 18.39 6.18 7.93
N SER A 78 18.42 5.83 6.64
CA SER A 78 19.58 5.20 5.99
C SER A 78 20.66 6.22 5.62
N GLU A 79 21.90 5.75 5.39
CA GLU A 79 22.99 6.60 4.90
C GLU A 79 22.59 7.34 3.61
N ALA A 80 21.96 6.65 2.66
CA ALA A 80 21.49 7.25 1.40
C ALA A 80 20.44 8.35 1.62
N GLY A 81 19.53 8.17 2.57
CA GLY A 81 18.56 9.19 2.96
C GLY A 81 19.23 10.43 3.56
N GLN A 82 20.22 10.22 4.42
CA GLN A 82 20.98 11.32 5.03
C GLN A 82 21.82 12.08 4.00
N GLU A 83 22.42 11.38 3.02
CA GLU A 83 23.17 12.00 1.92
C GLU A 83 22.34 12.96 1.07
N VAL A 84 21.06 12.64 0.84
CA VAL A 84 20.12 13.50 0.11
C VAL A 84 19.40 14.52 1.00
N GLY A 85 19.74 14.58 2.29
CA GLY A 85 19.10 15.50 3.25
C GLY A 85 17.64 15.17 3.56
N ALA A 86 17.26 13.89 3.48
CA ALA A 86 15.92 13.44 3.83
C ALA A 86 15.64 13.72 5.32
N TYR A 87 14.47 14.29 5.60
CA TYR A 87 14.01 14.53 6.97
C TYR A 87 12.75 13.73 7.26
N MET A 88 12.56 13.36 8.52
CA MET A 88 11.34 12.71 8.98
C MET A 88 10.23 13.76 9.15
N PRO A 89 9.15 13.73 8.36
CA PRO A 89 8.02 14.62 8.58
C PRO A 89 7.26 14.20 9.86
N PRO A 90 6.35 15.05 10.37
CA PRO A 90 5.42 14.67 11.43
C PRO A 90 4.68 13.36 11.08
N GLU A 91 4.44 12.51 12.07
CA GLU A 91 3.88 11.16 11.83
C GLU A 91 2.56 11.18 11.05
N LYS A 92 1.68 12.14 11.36
CA LYS A 92 0.43 12.33 10.63
C LYS A 92 0.68 12.62 9.15
N GLU A 93 1.58 13.55 8.85
CA GLU A 93 1.92 13.94 7.48
C GLU A 93 2.60 12.78 6.72
N LEU A 94 3.49 12.04 7.37
CA LEU A 94 4.08 10.82 6.82
C LEU A 94 3.00 9.83 6.38
N ASN A 95 2.08 9.52 7.30
CA ASN A 95 1.03 8.54 7.08
C ASN A 95 0.01 9.01 6.02
N ASP A 96 -0.37 10.29 6.04
CA ASP A 96 -1.23 10.91 5.02
C ASP A 96 -0.59 10.80 3.63
N ASN A 97 0.68 11.21 3.48
CA ASN A 97 1.38 11.17 2.19
C ASN A 97 1.50 9.74 1.63
N ILE A 98 1.80 8.76 2.49
CA ILE A 98 1.87 7.35 2.09
C ILE A 98 0.49 6.86 1.63
N LEU A 99 -0.55 7.14 2.41
CA LEU A 99 -1.90 6.68 2.10
C LEU A 99 -2.42 7.33 0.82
N GLU A 100 -2.24 8.63 0.63
CA GLU A 100 -2.62 9.34 -0.59
C GLU A 100 -1.89 8.79 -1.82
N ARG A 101 -0.59 8.48 -1.70
CA ARG A 101 0.15 7.82 -2.79
C ARG A 101 -0.46 6.47 -3.16
N LEU A 102 -0.76 5.62 -2.17
CA LEU A 102 -1.34 4.31 -2.40
C LEU A 102 -2.76 4.39 -2.99
N ILE A 103 -3.56 5.36 -2.56
CA ILE A 103 -4.88 5.64 -3.13
C ILE A 103 -4.72 6.08 -4.59
N ARG A 104 -3.79 6.99 -4.90
CA ARG A 104 -3.53 7.41 -6.28
C ARG A 104 -3.14 6.23 -7.16
N GLN A 105 -2.26 5.35 -6.69
CA GLN A 105 -1.91 4.12 -7.40
C GLN A 105 -3.14 3.21 -7.61
N ALA A 106 -4.02 3.08 -6.62
CA ALA A 106 -5.26 2.32 -6.76
C ALA A 106 -6.23 2.96 -7.77
N MET A 107 -6.32 4.29 -7.84
CA MET A 107 -7.11 5.01 -8.86
C MET A 107 -6.56 4.77 -10.27
N ILE A 108 -5.25 4.85 -10.43
CA ILE A 108 -4.57 4.52 -11.70
C ILE A 108 -4.88 3.08 -12.11
N ALA A 109 -4.76 2.13 -11.19
CA ALA A 109 -5.04 0.73 -11.46
C ALA A 109 -6.52 0.46 -11.82
N ASP A 110 -7.46 1.14 -11.18
CA ASP A 110 -8.88 1.02 -11.51
C ASP A 110 -9.18 1.61 -12.89
N LEU A 111 -8.67 2.80 -13.21
CA LEU A 111 -8.83 3.44 -14.52
C LEU A 111 -8.16 2.65 -15.66
N ALA A 112 -6.94 2.16 -15.44
CA ALA A 112 -6.24 1.33 -16.40
C ALA A 112 -7.02 0.03 -16.70
N LYS A 113 -7.55 -0.62 -15.65
CA LYS A 113 -8.41 -1.80 -15.81
C LYS A 113 -9.68 -1.51 -16.62
N GLN A 114 -10.34 -0.38 -16.38
CA GLN A 114 -11.51 0.04 -17.17
C GLN A 114 -11.17 0.23 -18.66
N LYS A 115 -9.94 0.63 -18.96
CA LYS A 115 -9.42 0.83 -20.33
C LYS A 115 -8.74 -0.41 -20.92
N GLY A 116 -8.64 -1.51 -20.16
CA GLY A 116 -7.93 -2.72 -20.60
C GLY A 116 -6.41 -2.55 -20.72
N ILE A 117 -5.84 -1.53 -20.05
CA ILE A 117 -4.40 -1.29 -19.99
C ILE A 117 -3.82 -2.12 -18.85
N MET A 118 -2.77 -2.88 -19.14
CA MET A 118 -2.08 -3.73 -18.18
C MET A 118 -0.57 -3.68 -18.45
N VAL A 119 0.21 -3.77 -17.38
CA VAL A 119 1.67 -3.92 -17.45
C VAL A 119 2.01 -5.38 -17.18
N ASP A 120 2.67 -6.03 -18.13
CA ASP A 120 3.11 -7.41 -17.99
C ASP A 120 4.44 -7.52 -17.22
N ASP A 121 4.76 -8.73 -16.78
CA ASP A 121 5.97 -9.00 -16.01
C ASP A 121 7.24 -8.85 -16.86
N GLU A 122 7.15 -9.06 -18.16
CA GLU A 122 8.30 -8.95 -19.07
C GLU A 122 8.76 -7.49 -19.17
N GLN A 123 7.83 -6.55 -19.36
CA GLN A 123 8.08 -5.11 -19.37
C GLN A 123 8.69 -4.64 -18.05
N VAL A 124 8.16 -5.08 -16.91
CA VAL A 124 8.72 -4.75 -15.59
C VAL A 124 10.15 -5.28 -15.44
N ASN A 125 10.39 -6.52 -15.88
CA ASN A 125 11.70 -7.13 -15.78
C ASN A 125 12.71 -6.44 -16.69
N LEU A 126 12.34 -6.09 -17.92
CA LEU A 126 13.20 -5.35 -18.86
C LEU A 126 13.63 -4.01 -18.27
N VAL A 127 12.69 -3.23 -17.74
CA VAL A 127 12.99 -1.94 -17.08
C VAL A 127 13.86 -2.13 -15.84
N PHE A 128 13.65 -3.21 -15.09
CA PHE A 128 14.51 -3.53 -13.95
C PHE A 128 15.95 -3.89 -14.36
N GLU A 129 16.14 -4.61 -15.47
CA GLU A 129 17.47 -4.89 -16.02
C GLU A 129 18.18 -3.60 -16.47
N ASP A 130 17.44 -2.64 -17.03
CA ASP A 130 17.99 -1.32 -17.40
C ASP A 130 18.45 -0.55 -16.15
N VAL A 131 17.66 -0.57 -15.07
CA VAL A 131 18.04 0.02 -13.77
C VAL A 131 19.31 -0.64 -13.23
N LYS A 132 19.40 -1.96 -13.26
CA LYS A 132 20.61 -2.69 -12.83
C LYS A 132 21.82 -2.34 -13.68
N SER A 133 21.66 -2.25 -15.00
CA SER A 133 22.74 -1.90 -15.92
C SER A 133 23.25 -0.48 -15.68
N ALA A 134 22.34 0.47 -15.47
CA ALA A 134 22.68 1.85 -15.14
C ALA A 134 23.38 1.97 -13.77
N ALA A 135 22.95 1.19 -12.78
CA ALA A 135 23.59 1.13 -11.47
C ALA A 135 24.98 0.48 -11.54
N ALA A 136 25.16 -0.57 -12.35
CA ALA A 136 26.46 -1.21 -12.53
C ALA A 136 27.50 -0.29 -13.21
N SER A 137 27.04 0.69 -13.99
CA SER A 137 27.91 1.73 -14.56
C SER A 137 28.26 2.86 -13.58
N SER A 138 27.69 2.86 -12.37
CA SER A 138 27.95 3.84 -11.32
C SER A 138 28.71 3.17 -10.16
N THR A 139 29.02 3.95 -9.12
CA THR A 139 29.61 3.43 -7.88
C THR A 139 28.61 2.72 -6.96
N THR A 140 27.35 2.56 -7.38
CA THR A 140 26.33 1.91 -6.57
C THR A 140 26.58 0.39 -6.54
N PRO A 141 26.82 -0.21 -5.36
CA PRO A 141 26.93 -1.66 -5.23
C PRO A 141 25.59 -2.33 -5.60
N ASP A 142 25.65 -3.63 -5.85
CA ASP A 142 24.52 -4.54 -6.14
C ASP A 142 23.14 -3.95 -5.76
N VAL A 143 22.27 -3.77 -6.76
CA VAL A 143 20.95 -3.14 -6.58
C VAL A 143 20.12 -3.84 -5.50
N GLY A 144 20.22 -5.16 -5.39
CA GLY A 144 19.54 -5.92 -4.35
C GLY A 144 20.05 -5.58 -2.95
N GLU A 145 21.37 -5.48 -2.77
CA GLU A 145 21.97 -5.05 -1.50
C GLU A 145 21.56 -3.61 -1.14
N TYR A 146 21.56 -2.70 -2.13
CA TYR A 146 21.14 -1.32 -1.94
C TYR A 146 19.67 -1.24 -1.50
N LEU A 147 18.77 -1.96 -2.16
CA LEU A 147 17.34 -2.01 -1.82
C LEU A 147 17.14 -2.56 -0.41
N TRP A 148 17.83 -3.64 -0.06
CA TRP A 148 17.72 -4.23 1.26
C TRP A 148 18.24 -3.29 2.35
N LYS A 149 19.42 -2.70 2.17
CA LYS A 149 20.07 -1.84 3.17
C LYS A 149 19.30 -0.55 3.42
N ASN A 150 18.71 0.05 2.39
CA ASN A 150 18.09 1.37 2.50
C ASN A 150 16.57 1.34 2.61
N TYR A 151 15.89 0.28 2.13
CA TYR A 151 14.43 0.20 2.14
C TYR A 151 13.90 -1.05 2.84
N GLY A 152 14.74 -2.04 3.13
CA GLY A 152 14.30 -3.34 3.64
C GLY A 152 13.56 -4.17 2.58
N TRP A 153 13.74 -3.82 1.31
CA TRP A 153 13.07 -4.42 0.17
C TRP A 153 13.94 -5.44 -0.54
N GLN A 154 13.28 -6.47 -1.07
CA GLN A 154 13.83 -7.32 -2.10
C GLN A 154 13.54 -6.71 -3.48
N GLU A 155 14.18 -7.23 -4.53
CA GLU A 155 13.93 -6.79 -5.91
C GLU A 155 12.45 -6.91 -6.30
N ALA A 156 11.76 -7.96 -5.83
CA ALA A 156 10.34 -8.15 -6.08
C ALA A 156 9.49 -7.02 -5.51
N ASP A 157 9.81 -6.54 -4.29
CA ASP A 157 9.09 -5.42 -3.68
C ASP A 157 9.28 -4.14 -4.50
N PHE A 158 10.50 -3.88 -4.98
CA PHE A 158 10.78 -2.73 -5.83
C PHE A 158 10.03 -2.79 -7.18
N LYS A 159 9.98 -3.98 -7.80
CA LYS A 159 9.22 -4.20 -9.04
C LYS A 159 7.73 -3.92 -8.84
N GLU A 160 7.14 -4.41 -7.76
CA GLU A 160 5.69 -4.28 -7.50
C GLU A 160 5.28 -2.91 -6.95
N GLU A 161 6.09 -2.30 -6.09
CA GLU A 161 5.73 -1.06 -5.39
C GLU A 161 6.20 0.21 -6.11
N VAL A 162 7.17 0.10 -7.02
CA VAL A 162 7.73 1.25 -7.74
C VAL A 162 7.59 1.10 -9.25
N LEU A 163 8.15 0.05 -9.85
CA LEU A 163 8.22 -0.04 -11.32
C LEU A 163 6.86 -0.27 -11.97
N ARG A 164 6.11 -1.28 -11.51
CA ARG A 164 4.80 -1.59 -12.10
C ARG A 164 3.81 -0.42 -11.99
N PRO A 165 3.66 0.26 -10.83
CA PRO A 165 2.79 1.43 -10.74
C PRO A 165 3.22 2.57 -11.67
N ALA A 166 4.53 2.83 -11.76
CA ALA A 166 5.06 3.89 -12.64
C ALA A 166 4.80 3.59 -14.13
N LEU A 167 5.03 2.35 -14.56
CA LEU A 167 4.75 1.91 -15.92
C LEU A 167 3.25 2.00 -16.24
N LEU A 168 2.40 1.54 -15.31
CA LEU A 168 0.96 1.58 -15.51
C LEU A 168 0.44 3.02 -15.62
N GLU A 169 0.98 3.91 -14.80
CA GLU A 169 0.69 5.34 -14.86
C GLU A 169 1.14 5.95 -16.19
N GLN A 170 2.35 5.64 -16.65
CA GLN A 170 2.89 6.13 -17.91
C GLN A 170 2.04 5.67 -19.12
N ASP A 171 1.68 4.39 -19.15
CA ASP A 171 0.89 3.81 -20.23
C ASP A 171 -0.53 4.39 -20.24
N LEU A 172 -1.13 4.53 -19.07
CA LEU A 172 -2.45 5.17 -18.91
C LEU A 172 -2.42 6.65 -19.32
N ALA A 173 -1.43 7.41 -18.86
CA ALA A 173 -1.26 8.82 -19.21
C ALA A 173 -1.15 9.00 -20.73
N THR A 174 -0.35 8.14 -21.37
CA THR A 174 -0.16 8.16 -22.84
C THR A 174 -1.46 7.86 -23.56
N ALA A 175 -2.18 6.81 -23.17
CA ALA A 175 -3.46 6.45 -23.78
C ALA A 175 -4.50 7.57 -23.63
N MET A 176 -4.61 8.16 -22.43
CA MET A 176 -5.56 9.23 -22.16
C MET A 176 -5.25 10.53 -22.91
N ALA A 177 -3.97 10.88 -23.04
CA ALA A 177 -3.55 12.02 -23.84
C ALA A 177 -3.91 11.82 -25.32
N GLN A 178 -3.74 10.60 -25.86
CA GLN A 178 -4.13 10.28 -27.24
C GLN A 178 -5.65 10.38 -27.48
N GLU A 179 -6.45 9.89 -26.53
CA GLU A 179 -7.92 10.01 -26.60
C GLU A 179 -8.41 11.46 -26.49
N SER A 180 -7.66 12.31 -25.79
CA SER A 180 -8.02 13.70 -25.49
C SER A 180 -7.34 14.71 -26.41
N GLU A 181 -7.09 14.34 -27.67
CA GLU A 181 -6.47 15.19 -28.70
C GLU A 181 -5.12 15.82 -28.27
N GLY A 182 -4.35 15.12 -27.43
CA GLY A 182 -3.06 15.56 -26.91
C GLY A 182 -3.11 16.32 -25.58
N ASN A 183 -4.24 16.34 -24.86
CA ASN A 183 -4.30 16.93 -23.52
C ASN A 183 -3.41 16.16 -22.52
N GLN A 184 -2.29 16.76 -22.12
CA GLN A 184 -1.35 16.18 -21.16
C GLN A 184 -1.88 16.09 -19.73
N TYR A 185 -2.97 16.81 -19.41
CA TYR A 185 -3.60 16.82 -18.09
C TYR A 185 -4.77 15.84 -17.97
N ALA A 186 -5.09 15.09 -19.03
CA ALA A 186 -6.24 14.19 -19.06
C ALA A 186 -6.25 13.18 -17.90
N LEU A 187 -5.08 12.61 -17.57
CA LEU A 187 -4.95 11.69 -16.44
C LEU A 187 -5.22 12.41 -15.11
N GLU A 188 -4.61 13.57 -14.86
CA GLU A 188 -4.78 14.30 -13.60
C GLU A 188 -6.23 14.76 -13.40
N GLU A 189 -6.90 15.21 -14.46
CA GLU A 189 -8.33 15.52 -14.42
C GLU A 189 -9.17 14.29 -14.07
N ALA A 190 -8.88 13.13 -14.67
CA ALA A 190 -9.58 11.89 -14.36
C ALA A 190 -9.31 11.40 -12.93
N LEU A 191 -8.09 11.55 -12.41
CA LEU A 191 -7.76 11.21 -11.02
C LEU A 191 -8.47 12.14 -10.04
N ALA A 192 -8.54 13.44 -10.34
CA ALA A 192 -9.28 14.40 -9.53
C ALA A 192 -10.79 14.08 -9.50
N ASN A 193 -11.37 13.74 -10.65
CA ASN A 193 -12.77 13.31 -10.74
C ASN A 193 -13.00 12.00 -9.99
N LYS A 194 -12.12 11.00 -10.19
CA LYS A 194 -12.20 9.71 -9.52
C LYS A 194 -12.11 9.86 -8.01
N ARG A 195 -11.25 10.74 -7.51
CA ARG A 195 -11.10 11.01 -6.08
C ARG A 195 -12.39 11.56 -5.44
N ALA A 196 -13.23 12.25 -6.20
CA ALA A 196 -14.52 12.77 -5.74
C ALA A 196 -15.66 11.73 -5.82
N GLU A 197 -15.43 10.56 -6.41
CA GLU A 197 -16.45 9.52 -6.54
C GLU A 197 -16.76 8.85 -5.19
N PRO A 198 -18.04 8.46 -4.96
CA PRO A 198 -18.45 7.83 -3.71
C PRO A 198 -17.85 6.43 -3.49
N ASP A 199 -17.22 5.84 -4.50
CA ASP A 199 -16.55 4.54 -4.42
C ASP A 199 -15.09 4.64 -3.98
N VAL A 200 -14.59 5.86 -3.72
CA VAL A 200 -13.32 6.14 -3.06
C VAL A 200 -13.54 6.33 -1.56
N VAL A 201 -13.23 5.29 -0.78
CA VAL A 201 -13.46 5.26 0.66
C VAL A 201 -12.13 5.07 1.38
N VAL A 202 -11.79 6.01 2.28
CA VAL A 202 -10.61 5.93 3.13
C VAL A 202 -11.03 5.45 4.53
N TYR A 203 -10.50 4.32 4.97
CA TYR A 203 -10.83 3.72 6.26
C TYR A 203 -9.87 4.13 7.38
N LEU A 204 -8.59 4.32 7.05
CA LEU A 204 -7.61 4.79 8.03
C LEU A 204 -7.85 6.25 8.37
N LYS A 205 -7.72 6.58 9.65
CA LYS A 205 -7.73 7.95 10.14
C LYS A 205 -6.50 8.17 11.00
N PHE A 206 -5.82 9.29 10.77
CA PHE A 206 -4.65 9.71 11.52
C PHE A 206 -5.03 10.94 12.35
N GLU A 207 -4.90 10.84 13.66
CA GLU A 207 -5.12 11.95 14.62
C GLU A 207 -3.81 12.70 14.88
#